data_AF-A0A7K3S594-F1
#
_entry.id   AF-A0A7K3S594-F1
#
_cell.length_a   1.000
_cell.length_b   1.000
_cell.length_c   1.000
_cell.angle_alpha   90.00
_cell.angle_beta   90.00
_cell.angle_gamma   90.00
#
_symmetry.space_group_name_H-M   'P 1'
#
loop_
_entity.id
_entity.type
_entity.pdbx_description
1 polymer ?
#
loop_
_entity_poly.entity_id
_entity_poly.type
_entity_poly.pdbx_seq_one_letter_code
_entity_poly.pdbx_strand_id
1 'polypeptide(L)'
;MTDEWRGWREAAQAALYGDEGFYRSPVRSPEGPAGHFRTSVHASPLFAGAVARLLTGIARELDSVTVALVDVGAGRGELLTGVLDAVAARPDGPDVTPYAVEVAARPPGLDPRIEWCAEPPAGVAGLLFANEWLDNVPVDVAEADAEGVPRYVEVRTSDGAERPGAPVTGADAAWLER
;
A
#
# COMPACT_ATOMS: atom_id res chain seq x y z
N MET A 1 18.98 26.79 14.95
CA MET A 1 17.90 26.68 13.95
C MET A 1 16.68 26.24 14.72
N THR A 2 15.52 26.89 14.54
CA THR A 2 14.28 26.44 15.18
C THR A 2 13.86 25.14 14.51
N ASP A 3 13.66 24.07 15.28
CA ASP A 3 13.16 22.81 14.74
C ASP A 3 11.79 23.01 14.08
N GLU A 4 11.61 22.39 12.93
CA GLU A 4 10.37 22.39 12.18
C GLU A 4 9.40 21.35 12.77
N TRP A 5 8.12 21.71 12.83
CA TRP A 5 7.01 20.86 13.29
C TRP A 5 5.98 20.79 12.18
N ARG A 6 5.44 19.60 11.94
CA ARG A 6 4.45 19.34 10.89
C ARG A 6 3.38 18.40 11.37
N GLY A 7 2.22 18.40 10.72
CA GLY A 7 1.15 17.45 11.02
C GLY A 7 1.59 16.01 10.84
N TRP A 8 1.00 15.08 11.60
CA TRP A 8 1.39 13.67 11.55
C TRP A 8 1.24 13.07 10.13
N ARG A 9 0.21 13.42 9.36
CA ARG A 9 0.09 12.96 7.97
C ARG A 9 1.33 13.29 7.15
N GLU A 10 1.83 14.52 7.26
CA GLU A 10 3.00 14.99 6.52
C GLU A 10 4.29 14.32 7.01
N ALA A 11 4.44 14.15 8.33
CA ALA A 11 5.58 13.44 8.89
C ALA A 11 5.62 11.97 8.48
N ALA A 12 4.48 11.26 8.50
CA ALA A 12 4.38 9.89 8.03
C ALA A 12 4.66 9.80 6.52
N GLN A 13 4.10 10.70 5.71
CA GLN A 13 4.36 10.77 4.26
C GLN A 13 5.86 10.90 3.97
N ALA A 14 6.55 11.80 4.66
CA ALA A 14 7.99 11.99 4.47
C ALA A 14 8.81 10.78 4.94
N ALA A 15 8.46 10.20 6.09
CA ALA A 15 9.17 9.05 6.67
C ALA A 15 8.99 7.76 5.87
N LEU A 16 7.80 7.54 5.30
CA LEU A 16 7.48 6.34 4.52
C LEU A 16 7.88 6.49 3.05
N TYR A 17 7.56 7.64 2.44
CA TYR A 17 7.55 7.80 0.98
C TYR A 17 8.35 9.01 0.47
N GLY A 18 9.05 9.75 1.33
CA GLY A 18 10.00 10.77 0.90
C GLY A 18 11.20 10.16 0.15
N ASP A 19 12.10 11.01 -0.36
CA ASP A 19 13.31 10.55 -1.06
C ASP A 19 14.19 9.67 -0.15
N GLU A 20 14.23 10.01 1.14
CA GLU A 20 14.88 9.26 2.21
C GLU A 20 13.89 8.37 2.99
N GLY A 21 12.70 8.13 2.43
CA GLY A 21 11.64 7.37 3.07
C GLY A 21 11.91 5.86 3.07
N PHE A 22 11.35 5.16 4.04
CA PHE A 22 11.54 3.72 4.24
C PHE A 22 11.24 2.88 2.98
N TYR A 23 10.15 3.16 2.26
CA TYR A 23 9.75 2.37 1.09
C TYR A 23 10.50 2.72 -0.20
N ARG A 24 11.18 3.89 -0.25
CA ARG A 24 11.85 4.37 -1.46
C ARG A 24 13.35 4.32 -1.41
N SER A 25 13.94 4.50 -0.23
CA SER A 25 15.39 4.66 -0.09
C SER A 25 16.09 3.30 -0.12
N PRO A 26 16.90 3.00 -1.16
CA PRO A 26 17.70 1.78 -1.19
C PRO A 26 18.86 1.81 -0.18
N VAL A 27 19.18 2.99 0.38
CA VAL A 27 20.21 3.15 1.40
C VAL A 27 19.65 2.80 2.79
N ARG A 28 18.41 3.21 3.08
CA ARG A 28 17.77 2.96 4.38
C ARG A 28 17.02 1.64 4.44
N SER A 29 16.52 1.14 3.32
CA SER A 29 15.87 -0.17 3.20
C SER A 29 16.40 -0.94 1.98
N PRO A 30 17.66 -1.43 2.02
CA PRO A 30 18.29 -2.12 0.89
C PRO A 30 17.58 -3.42 0.49
N GLU A 31 16.96 -4.08 1.46
CA GLU A 31 16.16 -5.31 1.23
C GLU A 31 14.68 -5.00 0.99
N GLY A 32 14.29 -3.72 1.02
CA GLY A 32 12.91 -3.25 1.02
C GLY A 32 12.10 -3.80 2.21
N PRO A 33 10.77 -3.65 2.18
CA PRO A 33 9.89 -4.13 3.24
C PRO A 33 10.03 -5.64 3.51
N ALA A 34 10.34 -6.43 2.48
CA ALA A 34 10.50 -7.88 2.58
C ALA A 34 11.70 -8.33 3.44
N GLY A 35 12.72 -7.47 3.62
CA GLY A 35 13.83 -7.73 4.55
C GLY A 35 13.49 -7.46 6.02
N HIS A 36 12.42 -6.70 6.27
CA HIS A 36 11.99 -6.30 7.61
C HIS A 36 10.74 -7.04 8.09
N PHE A 37 9.89 -7.47 7.15
CA PHE A 37 8.59 -8.05 7.44
C PHE A 37 8.36 -9.35 6.67
N ARG A 38 7.68 -10.29 7.31
CA ARG A 38 7.07 -11.45 6.64
C ARG A 38 5.57 -11.21 6.59
N THR A 39 5.09 -10.69 5.48
CA THR A 39 3.65 -10.55 5.24
C THR A 39 3.02 -11.90 4.85
N SER A 40 1.69 -11.98 4.84
CA SER A 40 0.95 -13.19 4.46
C SER A 40 1.36 -13.76 3.09
N VAL A 41 1.73 -12.88 2.15
CA VAL A 41 2.27 -13.21 0.82
C VAL A 41 3.58 -14.02 0.90
N HIS A 42 4.43 -13.72 1.89
CA HIS A 42 5.70 -14.40 2.12
C HIS A 42 5.56 -15.67 2.98
N ALA A 43 4.41 -15.86 3.62
CA ALA A 43 4.20 -16.94 4.58
C ALA A 43 3.83 -18.27 3.90
N SER A 44 3.09 -18.24 2.79
CA SER A 44 2.62 -19.46 2.12
C SER A 44 2.13 -19.21 0.69
N PRO A 45 2.35 -20.15 -0.26
CA PRO A 45 1.73 -20.09 -1.59
C PRO A 45 0.19 -20.19 -1.55
N LEU A 46 -0.39 -20.60 -0.41
CA LEU A 46 -1.84 -20.71 -0.25
C LEU A 46 -2.56 -19.38 -0.41
N PHE A 47 -1.94 -18.27 0.00
CA PHE A 47 -2.56 -16.95 -0.11
C PHE A 47 -2.72 -16.53 -1.58
N ALA A 48 -1.64 -16.64 -2.37
CA ALA A 48 -1.69 -16.43 -3.81
C ALA A 48 -2.68 -17.38 -4.50
N GLY A 49 -2.74 -18.64 -4.05
CA GLY A 49 -3.73 -19.61 -4.53
C GLY A 49 -5.19 -19.22 -4.21
N ALA A 50 -5.45 -18.54 -3.10
CA ALA A 50 -6.77 -18.02 -2.76
C ALA A 50 -7.14 -16.84 -3.65
N VAL A 51 -6.21 -15.90 -3.86
CA VAL A 51 -6.40 -14.75 -4.76
C VAL A 51 -6.61 -15.20 -6.21
N ALA A 52 -5.87 -16.22 -6.68
CA ALA A 52 -6.08 -16.82 -8.01
C ALA A 52 -7.49 -17.40 -8.20
N ARG A 53 -8.06 -18.03 -7.16
CA ARG A 53 -9.45 -18.52 -7.19
C ARG A 53 -10.46 -17.37 -7.26
N LEU A 54 -10.23 -16.31 -6.48
CA LEU A 54 -11.07 -15.11 -6.53
C LEU A 54 -11.04 -14.48 -7.93
N LEU A 55 -9.85 -14.28 -8.50
CA LEU A 55 -9.67 -13.75 -9.85
C LEU A 55 -10.38 -14.60 -10.91
N THR A 56 -10.29 -15.93 -10.80
CA THR A 56 -11.00 -16.86 -11.70
C THR A 56 -12.52 -16.75 -11.55
N GLY A 57 -13.04 -16.51 -10.33
CA GLY A 57 -14.46 -16.25 -10.10
C GLY A 57 -14.90 -14.95 -10.77
N ILE A 58 -14.14 -13.87 -10.60
CA ILE A 58 -14.41 -12.57 -11.22
C ILE A 58 -14.41 -12.66 -12.75
N ALA A 59 -13.46 -13.38 -13.34
CA ALA A 59 -13.44 -13.58 -14.79
C ALA A 59 -14.73 -14.22 -15.32
N ARG A 60 -15.29 -15.19 -14.58
CA ARG A 60 -16.56 -15.83 -14.93
C ARG A 60 -17.75 -14.88 -14.78
N GLU A 61 -17.78 -14.08 -13.72
CA GLU A 61 -18.85 -13.10 -13.50
C GLU A 61 -18.83 -11.98 -14.56
N LEU A 62 -17.65 -11.62 -15.04
CA LEU A 62 -17.45 -10.64 -16.12
C LEU A 62 -17.65 -11.25 -17.53
N ASP A 63 -17.86 -12.56 -17.65
CA ASP A 63 -17.90 -13.31 -18.92
C ASP A 63 -16.69 -12.98 -19.82
N SER A 64 -15.50 -12.91 -19.21
CA SER A 64 -14.26 -12.52 -19.90
C SER A 64 -13.21 -13.61 -19.82
N VAL A 65 -12.53 -13.84 -20.95
CA VAL A 65 -11.37 -14.73 -21.04
C VAL A 65 -10.13 -14.05 -20.47
N THR A 66 -10.05 -12.71 -20.56
CA THR A 66 -8.92 -11.91 -20.05
C THR A 66 -9.39 -10.95 -18.95
N VAL A 67 -8.72 -10.93 -17.81
CA VAL A 67 -9.02 -10.02 -16.71
C VAL A 67 -7.77 -9.32 -16.18
N ALA A 68 -7.94 -8.08 -15.73
CA ALA A 68 -6.89 -7.38 -15.03
C ALA A 68 -6.74 -7.88 -13.59
N LEU A 69 -5.49 -7.99 -13.14
CA LEU A 69 -5.15 -8.12 -11.71
C LEU A 69 -4.30 -6.92 -11.33
N VAL A 70 -4.85 -6.03 -10.51
CA VAL A 70 -4.17 -4.83 -10.01
C VAL A 70 -3.81 -5.05 -8.55
N ASP A 71 -2.52 -5.11 -8.25
CA ASP A 71 -1.99 -5.22 -6.88
C ASP A 71 -1.49 -3.85 -6.40
N VAL A 72 -2.11 -3.29 -5.37
CA VAL A 72 -1.81 -1.96 -4.82
C VAL A 72 -0.92 -2.09 -3.60
N GLY A 73 0.23 -1.42 -3.64
CA GLY A 73 1.32 -1.69 -2.69
C GLY A 73 1.99 -3.02 -3.02
N ALA A 74 2.26 -3.26 -4.30
CA ALA A 74 2.71 -4.55 -4.83
C ALA A 74 4.07 -5.02 -4.26
N GLY A 75 4.78 -4.18 -3.51
CA GLY A 75 6.05 -4.54 -2.91
C GLY A 75 7.09 -4.81 -3.98
N ARG A 76 7.53 -6.06 -4.15
CA ARG A 76 8.42 -6.46 -5.25
C ARG A 76 7.73 -7.42 -6.22
N GLY A 77 6.40 -7.48 -6.19
CA GLY A 77 5.57 -8.28 -7.09
C GLY A 77 5.42 -9.74 -6.66
N GLU A 78 5.66 -10.07 -5.39
CA GLU A 78 5.57 -11.43 -4.87
C GLU A 78 4.17 -12.03 -5.02
N LEU A 79 3.12 -11.24 -4.70
CA LEU A 79 1.74 -11.71 -4.84
C LEU A 79 1.38 -11.95 -6.30
N LEU A 80 1.67 -10.99 -7.18
CA LEU A 80 1.44 -11.13 -8.62
C LEU A 80 2.13 -12.37 -9.19
N THR A 81 3.40 -12.59 -8.83
CA THR A 81 4.15 -13.78 -9.26
C THR A 81 3.44 -15.05 -8.81
N GLY A 82 3.10 -15.16 -7.53
CA GLY A 82 2.40 -16.33 -7.00
C GLY A 82 1.02 -16.56 -7.61
N VAL A 83 0.27 -15.49 -7.91
CA VAL A 83 -1.05 -15.60 -8.53
C VAL A 83 -0.94 -16.04 -9.98
N LEU A 84 0.02 -15.50 -10.75
CA LEU A 84 0.26 -15.91 -12.13
C LEU A 84 0.65 -17.40 -12.21
N ASP A 85 1.52 -17.87 -11.32
CA ASP A 85 1.89 -19.29 -11.23
C ASP A 85 0.67 -20.16 -10.88
N ALA A 86 -0.13 -19.73 -9.90
CA ALA A 86 -1.32 -20.47 -9.47
C ALA A 86 -2.41 -20.53 -10.54
N VAL A 87 -2.58 -19.47 -11.34
CA VAL A 87 -3.50 -19.45 -12.49
C VAL A 87 -2.97 -20.34 -13.62
N ALA A 88 -1.68 -20.24 -13.96
CA ALA A 88 -1.06 -21.06 -15.03
C ALA A 88 -1.10 -22.57 -14.74
N ALA A 89 -1.11 -22.96 -13.47
CA ALA A 89 -1.27 -24.35 -13.06
C ALA A 89 -2.69 -24.91 -13.27
N ARG A 90 -3.67 -24.07 -13.67
CA ARG A 90 -5.08 -24.45 -13.86
C ARG A 90 -5.45 -24.44 -15.35
N PRO A 91 -6.00 -25.54 -15.90
CA PRO A 91 -6.44 -25.58 -17.30
C PRO A 91 -7.57 -24.62 -17.64
N ASP A 92 -8.35 -24.20 -16.64
CA ASP A 92 -9.53 -23.34 -16.76
C ASP A 92 -9.30 -21.92 -16.20
N GLY A 93 -8.04 -21.52 -16.02
CA GLY A 93 -7.68 -20.18 -15.55
C GLY A 93 -7.92 -19.13 -16.65
N PRO A 94 -8.29 -17.89 -16.29
CA PRO A 94 -8.37 -16.80 -17.25
C PRO A 94 -6.96 -16.36 -17.69
N ASP A 95 -6.88 -15.69 -18.84
CA ASP A 95 -5.73 -14.87 -19.18
C ASP A 95 -5.69 -13.66 -18.23
N VAL A 96 -4.50 -13.34 -17.71
CA VAL A 96 -4.33 -12.26 -16.74
C VAL A 96 -3.48 -11.16 -17.33
N THR A 97 -3.95 -9.91 -17.21
CA THR A 97 -3.16 -8.70 -17.42
C THR A 97 -2.73 -8.16 -16.06
N PRO A 98 -1.48 -8.39 -15.61
CA PRO A 98 -1.06 -8.06 -14.26
C PRO A 98 -0.47 -6.64 -14.17
N TYR A 99 -0.93 -5.88 -13.17
CA TYR A 99 -0.47 -4.53 -12.84
C TYR A 99 0.02 -4.47 -11.41
N ALA A 100 1.26 -4.05 -11.22
CA ALA A 100 1.83 -3.70 -9.93
C ALA A 100 1.74 -2.17 -9.75
N VAL A 101 0.94 -1.71 -8.80
CA VAL A 101 0.89 -0.29 -8.42
C VAL A 101 1.81 -0.09 -7.22
N GLU A 102 2.94 0.56 -7.46
CA GLU A 102 4.01 0.67 -6.48
C GLU A 102 4.83 1.96 -6.68
N VAL A 103 5.17 2.60 -5.56
CA VAL A 103 5.96 3.84 -5.53
C VAL A 103 7.46 3.55 -5.57
N ALA A 104 7.88 2.36 -5.15
CA ALA A 104 9.25 1.89 -5.27
C ALA A 104 9.62 1.55 -6.73
N ALA A 105 10.93 1.49 -7.00
CA ALA A 105 11.43 1.11 -8.31
C ALA A 105 11.12 -0.37 -8.61
N ARG A 106 10.84 -0.67 -9.89
CA ARG A 106 10.63 -2.04 -10.36
C ARG A 106 11.83 -2.93 -10.00
N PRO A 107 11.63 -4.07 -9.34
CA PRO A 107 12.72 -4.99 -9.02
C PRO A 107 13.27 -5.68 -10.28
N PRO A 108 14.59 -5.97 -10.33
CA PRO A 108 15.19 -6.70 -11.44
C PRO A 108 14.67 -8.15 -11.48
N GLY A 109 14.50 -8.70 -12.68
CA GLY A 109 14.08 -10.10 -12.88
C GLY A 109 12.58 -10.35 -12.71
N LEU A 110 11.77 -9.33 -12.42
CA LEU A 110 10.31 -9.45 -12.40
C LEU A 110 9.76 -9.76 -13.80
N ASP A 111 8.80 -10.69 -13.86
CA ASP A 111 8.14 -11.12 -15.10
C ASP A 111 7.76 -9.91 -15.98
N PRO A 112 8.23 -9.86 -17.25
CA PRO A 112 8.00 -8.71 -18.14
C PRO A 112 6.52 -8.46 -18.45
N ARG A 113 5.64 -9.44 -18.21
CA ARG A 113 4.18 -9.28 -18.34
C ARG A 113 3.57 -8.38 -17.27
N ILE A 114 4.21 -8.26 -16.10
CA ILE A 114 3.75 -7.38 -15.02
C ILE A 114 4.03 -5.95 -15.41
N GLU A 115 2.99 -5.15 -15.62
CA GLU A 115 3.11 -3.72 -15.83
C GLU A 115 3.37 -3.01 -14.49
N TRP A 116 4.38 -2.13 -14.43
CA TRP A 116 4.73 -1.39 -13.21
C TRP A 116 4.19 0.04 -13.31
N CYS A 117 3.30 0.40 -12.41
CA CYS A 117 2.51 1.62 -12.48
C CYS A 117 2.67 2.46 -11.20
N ALA A 118 2.67 3.78 -11.35
CA ALA A 118 2.64 4.69 -10.20
C ALA A 118 1.22 4.84 -9.62
N GLU A 119 0.20 4.63 -10.44
CA GLU A 119 -1.22 4.75 -10.10
C GLU A 119 -2.00 3.57 -10.70
N PRO A 120 -3.17 3.19 -10.15
CA PRO A 120 -4.01 2.17 -10.74
C PRO A 120 -4.41 2.49 -12.19
N PRO A 121 -4.36 1.52 -13.12
CA PRO A 121 -4.69 1.75 -14.52
C PRO A 121 -6.18 2.08 -14.70
N ALA A 122 -6.47 2.99 -15.63
CA ALA A 122 -7.84 3.36 -15.98
C ALA A 122 -8.43 2.41 -17.04
N GLY A 123 -9.75 2.17 -16.98
CA GLY A 123 -10.48 1.45 -18.02
C GLY A 123 -10.27 -0.07 -18.05
N VAL A 124 -9.63 -0.63 -17.03
CA VAL A 124 -9.47 -2.09 -16.89
C VAL A 124 -10.65 -2.72 -16.16
N ALA A 125 -10.92 -3.99 -16.42
CA ALA A 125 -11.94 -4.79 -15.74
C ALA A 125 -11.29 -6.04 -15.14
N GLY A 126 -11.53 -6.30 -13.85
CA GLY A 126 -10.96 -7.42 -13.14
C GLY A 126 -10.90 -7.19 -11.63
N LEU A 127 -9.84 -7.69 -10.99
CA LEU A 127 -9.65 -7.61 -9.55
C LEU A 127 -8.62 -6.54 -9.19
N LEU A 128 -9.03 -5.56 -8.37
CA LEU A 128 -8.11 -4.72 -7.62
C LEU A 128 -7.94 -5.30 -6.22
N PHE A 129 -6.70 -5.51 -5.81
CA PHE A 129 -6.34 -6.10 -4.53
C PHE A 129 -5.33 -5.19 -3.83
N ALA A 130 -5.53 -4.97 -2.53
CA ALA A 130 -4.71 -4.04 -1.73
C ALA A 130 -4.46 -4.68 -0.35
N ASN A 131 -3.57 -5.68 -0.31
CA ASN A 131 -3.24 -6.39 0.93
C ASN A 131 -2.28 -5.56 1.78
N GLU A 132 -2.63 -5.31 3.04
CA GLU A 132 -1.77 -4.55 3.97
C GLU A 132 -1.34 -3.19 3.38
N TRP A 133 -2.25 -2.56 2.64
CA TRP A 133 -2.01 -1.23 2.07
C TRP A 133 -2.52 -0.12 3.00
N LEU A 134 -3.71 -0.29 3.57
CA LEU A 134 -4.40 0.75 4.36
C LEU A 134 -3.69 1.11 5.67
N ASP A 135 -2.94 0.18 6.26
CA ASP A 135 -2.14 0.40 7.47
C ASP A 135 -0.93 1.33 7.22
N ASN A 136 -0.54 1.51 5.97
CA ASN A 136 0.57 2.36 5.55
C ASN A 136 0.12 3.70 4.95
N VAL A 137 -1.19 3.98 4.92
CA VAL A 137 -1.71 5.27 4.45
C VAL A 137 -1.48 6.36 5.51
N PRO A 138 -0.75 7.44 5.20
CA PRO A 138 -0.54 8.53 6.14
C PRO A 138 -1.85 9.22 6.51
N VAL A 139 -2.09 9.38 7.81
CA VAL A 139 -3.28 10.01 8.37
C VAL A 139 -2.91 11.08 9.37
N ASP A 140 -3.83 12.01 9.61
CA ASP A 140 -3.70 12.90 10.77
C ASP A 140 -4.04 12.12 12.04
N VAL A 141 -3.42 12.52 13.14
CA VAL A 141 -3.73 12.00 14.48
C VAL A 141 -4.20 13.16 15.32
N ALA A 142 -5.21 12.89 16.15
CA ALA A 142 -5.72 13.84 17.12
C ALA A 142 -5.68 13.26 18.53
N GLU A 143 -5.32 14.09 19.49
CA GLU A 143 -5.32 13.77 20.92
C GLU A 143 -6.07 14.85 21.70
N ALA A 144 -6.79 14.46 22.73
CA ALA A 144 -7.42 15.41 23.65
C ALA A 144 -6.35 16.03 24.55
N ASP A 145 -6.35 17.36 24.68
CA ASP A 145 -5.51 18.05 25.66
C ASP A 145 -6.03 17.87 27.09
N ALA A 146 -5.35 18.51 28.06
CA ALA A 146 -5.71 18.41 29.48
C ALA A 146 -7.12 18.95 29.78
N GLU A 147 -7.66 19.81 28.90
CA GLU A 147 -8.99 20.38 28.97
C GLU A 147 -10.03 19.57 28.17
N GLY A 148 -9.62 18.48 27.53
CA GLY A 148 -10.47 17.61 26.73
C GLY A 148 -10.73 18.11 25.30
N VAL A 149 -9.99 19.14 24.84
CA VAL A 149 -10.13 19.66 23.48
C VAL A 149 -9.30 18.79 22.52
N PRO A 150 -9.90 18.18 21.49
CA PRO A 150 -9.15 17.45 20.48
C PRO A 150 -8.23 18.40 19.70
N ARG A 151 -6.94 18.07 19.63
CA ARG A 151 -5.92 18.79 18.87
C ARG A 151 -5.24 17.84 17.91
N TYR A 152 -4.89 18.33 16.72
CA TYR A 152 -4.01 17.60 15.84
C TYR A 152 -2.65 17.40 16.51
N VAL A 153 -2.02 16.25 16.30
CA VAL A 153 -0.66 15.97 16.76
C VAL A 153 0.34 16.45 15.71
N GLU A 154 1.30 17.25 16.16
CA GLU A 154 2.44 17.68 15.36
C GLU A 154 3.69 16.89 15.73
N VAL A 155 4.51 16.59 14.73
CA VAL A 155 5.75 15.83 14.85
C VAL A 155 6.93 16.71 14.47
N ARG A 156 7.94 16.74 15.34
CA ARG A 156 9.20 17.43 15.08
C ARG A 156 10.04 16.66 14.07
N THR A 157 10.53 17.36 13.05
CA THR A 157 11.22 16.72 11.92
C THR A 157 12.56 16.09 12.27
N SER A 158 13.24 16.58 13.32
CA SER A 158 14.60 16.17 13.67
C SER A 158 14.69 14.88 14.48
N ASP A 159 13.71 14.58 15.32
CA ASP A 159 13.75 13.43 16.24
C ASP A 159 12.40 12.71 16.44
N GLY A 160 11.33 13.17 15.80
CA GLY A 160 10.02 12.56 15.91
C GLY A 160 9.29 12.87 17.22
N ALA A 161 9.76 13.83 18.03
CA ALA A 161 9.02 14.25 19.21
C ALA A 161 7.64 14.80 18.82
N GLU A 162 6.63 14.49 19.62
CA GLU A 162 5.24 14.85 19.36
C GLU A 162 4.78 15.97 20.29
N ARG A 163 3.84 16.78 19.82
CA ARG A 163 3.14 17.78 20.64
C ARG A 163 1.72 18.04 20.14
N PRO A 164 0.82 18.56 21.01
CA PRO A 164 -0.46 19.08 20.55
C PRO A 164 -0.28 20.33 19.69
N GLY A 165 -0.95 20.36 18.55
CA GLY A 165 -1.02 21.48 17.61
C GLY A 165 -2.33 22.26 17.71
N ALA A 166 -2.84 22.67 16.55
CA ALA A 166 -4.12 23.38 16.44
C ALA A 166 -5.29 22.48 16.87
N PRO A 167 -6.37 23.06 17.43
CA PRO A 167 -7.62 22.35 17.65
C PRO A 167 -8.13 21.70 16.35
N VAL A 168 -8.72 20.52 16.46
CA VAL A 168 -9.37 19.85 15.33
C VAL A 168 -10.60 20.65 14.92
N THR A 169 -10.80 20.86 13.61
CA THR A 169 -11.91 21.66 13.09
C THR A 169 -12.53 21.02 11.85
N GLY A 170 -13.69 21.52 11.42
CA GLY A 170 -14.31 21.13 10.15
C GLY A 170 -14.77 19.67 10.12
N ALA A 171 -14.49 18.98 9.01
CA ALA A 171 -14.96 17.61 8.78
C ALA A 171 -14.38 16.60 9.78
N ASP A 172 -13.13 16.80 10.21
CA ASP A 172 -12.47 15.92 11.18
C ASP A 172 -13.11 16.05 12.57
N ALA A 173 -13.45 17.28 12.98
CA ALA A 173 -14.18 17.51 14.23
C ALA A 173 -15.57 16.85 14.18
N ALA A 174 -16.29 16.99 13.06
CA ALA A 174 -17.57 16.33 12.87
C ALA A 174 -17.47 14.80 12.84
N TRP A 175 -16.34 14.23 12.40
CA TRP A 175 -16.09 12.80 12.44
C TRP A 175 -15.88 12.29 13.87
N LEU A 176 -15.18 13.05 14.71
CA LEU A 176 -14.93 12.70 16.13
C LEU A 176 -16.22 12.66 16.98
N GLU A 177 -17.29 13.32 16.54
CA GLU A 177 -18.59 13.35 17.23
C GLU A 177 -19.50 12.15 16.90
N ARG A 178 -19.08 11.25 16.00
CA ARG A 178 -19.92 10.15 15.48
C ARG A 178 -19.83 8.85 16.27
#